data_AF-A0A0M4TM04-F1
#
_entry.id   AF-A0A0M4TM04-F1
#
_cell.length_a   1.000
_cell.length_b   1.000
_cell.length_c   1.000
_cell.angle_alpha   90.00
_cell.angle_beta   90.00
_cell.angle_gamma   90.00
#
_symmetry.space_group_name_H-M   'P 1'
#
loop_
_entity.id
_entity.type
_entity.pdbx_description
1 polymer ?
#
loop_
_entity_poly.entity_id
_entity_poly.type
_entity_poly.pdbx_seq_one_letter_code
_entity_poly.pdbx_strand_id
1 'polypeptide(L)'
;MQGNKPCIIFGPINSRRFGMSLGIDLSPKQKSCNFDCVYCELSGAKTVSAIQDPPSVKEILIALKDALRTHQNIDVITLTANGEPTLYPYLQELINEINNLKGSSKTLILSNGSGVCEPKICEALKELDIVKFSLDSAVQSTFKKIDRNKSGIEVGEIIKAMAKFRKEFAGELVLEILVVAGFNDKKSEFEALNMAINEIAPHRVDIGTVDRPPAYNVKGVDAKKLEELAEQISGVPVNIVKAHKIEQKYNFSEDEILEMLKRRPQTIANVEENFSDSSKQTLAKFLQDDVVYLSDVAGVKFYKLRA
;
A
#
# COMPACT_ATOMS: atom_id res chain seq x y z
N MET A 1 13.93 -24.08 19.12
CA MET A 1 14.24 -23.05 18.11
C MET A 1 13.27 -23.24 16.94
N GLN A 2 12.06 -22.69 17.04
CA GLN A 2 11.21 -22.52 15.87
C GLN A 2 11.72 -21.25 15.19
N GLY A 3 12.41 -21.38 14.05
CA GLY A 3 12.78 -20.20 13.28
C GLY A 3 11.51 -19.44 12.93
N ASN A 4 11.47 -18.12 13.20
CA ASN A 4 10.35 -17.25 12.92
C ASN A 4 9.87 -17.47 11.49
N LYS A 5 8.74 -18.14 11.31
CA LYS A 5 8.07 -18.25 10.01
C LYS A 5 7.58 -16.85 9.68
N PRO A 6 8.03 -16.22 8.59
CA PRO A 6 7.64 -14.85 8.28
C PRO A 6 6.13 -14.77 8.09
N CYS A 7 5.49 -13.80 8.74
CA CYS A 7 4.04 -13.72 8.74
C CYS A 7 3.53 -13.23 7.38
N ILE A 8 2.69 -14.05 6.75
CA ILE A 8 2.11 -13.80 5.42
C ILE A 8 0.93 -12.83 5.51
N ILE A 9 0.20 -12.87 6.63
CA ILE A 9 -0.98 -12.03 6.87
C ILE A 9 -0.66 -11.01 7.94
N PHE A 10 -1.06 -9.76 7.77
CA PHE A 10 -0.89 -8.72 8.79
C PHE A 10 -2.15 -7.85 8.89
N GLY A 11 -2.34 -7.26 10.06
CA GLY A 11 -3.59 -6.57 10.40
C GLY A 11 -4.48 -7.41 11.33
N PRO A 12 -5.78 -7.09 11.44
CA PRO A 12 -6.49 -6.10 10.64
C PRO A 12 -6.01 -4.67 10.87
N ILE A 13 -6.00 -3.87 9.81
CA ILE A 13 -5.64 -2.46 9.82
C ILE A 13 -6.86 -1.66 9.40
N ASN A 14 -7.22 -0.66 10.20
CA ASN A 14 -8.15 0.37 9.80
C ASN A 14 -7.58 1.19 8.63
N SER A 15 -8.00 0.86 7.42
CA SER A 15 -7.66 1.62 6.22
C SER A 15 -8.41 2.95 6.25
N ARG A 16 -7.67 4.04 6.06
CA ARG A 16 -8.24 5.39 5.89
C ARG A 16 -9.19 5.52 4.68
N ARG A 17 -9.34 4.47 3.86
CA ARG A 17 -9.96 4.54 2.53
C ARG A 17 -10.89 3.37 2.20
N PHE A 18 -10.70 2.23 2.87
CA PHE A 18 -11.30 0.95 2.46
C PHE A 18 -11.90 0.16 3.63
N GLY A 19 -12.02 0.77 4.82
CA GLY A 19 -12.49 0.08 6.02
C GLY A 19 -11.45 -0.85 6.63
N MET A 20 -11.91 -1.87 7.34
CA MET A 20 -11.06 -2.83 8.03
C MET A 20 -10.40 -3.79 7.03
N SER A 21 -9.06 -3.79 7.00
CA SER A 21 -8.26 -4.47 5.97
C SER A 21 -7.37 -5.55 6.57
N LEU A 22 -7.43 -6.77 6.01
CA LEU A 22 -6.36 -7.77 6.21
C LEU A 22 -5.39 -7.71 5.03
N GLY A 23 -4.11 -7.48 5.32
CA GLY A 23 -3.05 -7.46 4.33
C GLY A 23 -2.45 -8.85 4.09
N ILE A 24 -2.26 -9.22 2.83
CA ILE A 24 -1.50 -10.39 2.40
C ILE A 24 -0.18 -9.90 1.81
N ASP A 25 0.94 -10.23 2.46
CA ASP A 25 2.27 -9.93 1.96
C ASP A 25 2.76 -11.07 1.06
N LEU A 26 2.85 -10.81 -0.25
CA LEU A 26 3.32 -11.77 -1.25
C LEU A 26 4.85 -11.92 -1.30
N SER A 27 5.61 -11.11 -0.56
CA SER A 27 7.07 -11.17 -0.48
C SER A 27 7.58 -11.11 0.99
N PRO A 28 7.07 -11.96 1.91
CA PRO A 28 7.23 -11.75 3.35
C PRO A 28 8.66 -11.98 3.87
N LYS A 29 9.49 -12.70 3.10
CA LYS A 29 10.89 -12.99 3.45
C LYS A 29 11.83 -11.81 3.21
N GLN A 30 11.64 -11.07 2.13
CA GLN A 30 12.53 -9.98 1.73
C GLN A 30 11.84 -9.00 0.79
N LYS A 31 12.37 -7.78 0.67
CA LYS A 31 11.80 -6.79 -0.25
C LYS A 31 12.02 -7.22 -1.70
N SER A 32 10.95 -7.37 -2.47
CA SER A 32 11.00 -7.68 -3.90
C SER A 32 10.13 -6.71 -4.69
N CYS A 33 10.73 -5.64 -5.20
CA CYS A 33 10.04 -4.59 -5.94
C CYS A 33 10.83 -4.23 -7.20
N ASN A 34 10.14 -3.92 -8.30
CA ASN A 34 10.76 -3.36 -9.49
C ASN A 34 10.95 -1.83 -9.42
N PHE A 35 10.49 -1.22 -8.32
CA PHE A 35 10.58 0.20 -8.00
C PHE A 35 11.29 0.38 -6.65
N ASP A 36 11.89 1.55 -6.43
CA ASP A 36 12.52 1.91 -5.15
C ASP A 36 12.13 3.33 -4.74
N CYS A 37 10.80 3.55 -4.65
CA CYS A 37 10.21 4.86 -4.45
C CYS A 37 10.80 5.57 -3.23
N VAL A 38 11.11 6.86 -3.37
CA VAL A 38 11.76 7.67 -2.33
C VAL A 38 10.95 7.76 -1.03
N TYR A 39 9.64 7.63 -1.13
CA TYR A 39 8.71 7.73 -0.02
C TYR A 39 8.34 6.38 0.60
N CYS A 40 8.90 5.26 0.11
CA CYS A 40 8.51 3.92 0.53
C CYS A 40 8.64 3.76 2.06
N GLU A 41 7.60 3.24 2.73
CA GLU A 41 7.61 3.00 4.18
C GLU A 41 8.50 1.80 4.56
N LEU A 42 8.80 0.93 3.58
CA LEU A 42 9.72 -0.20 3.69
C LEU A 42 11.17 0.27 3.47
N SER A 43 12.15 -0.51 3.92
CA SER A 43 13.57 -0.23 3.69
C SER A 43 13.93 -0.07 2.21
N GLY A 44 14.90 0.80 1.89
CA GLY A 44 15.46 0.93 0.54
C GLY A 44 16.10 -0.37 0.07
N ALA A 45 15.92 -0.74 -1.20
CA ALA A 45 16.49 -1.95 -1.77
C ALA A 45 16.75 -1.82 -3.27
N LYS A 46 17.66 -2.64 -3.80
CA LYS A 46 17.85 -2.74 -5.25
C LYS A 46 16.59 -3.31 -5.90
N THR A 47 16.23 -2.76 -7.06
CA THR A 47 15.08 -3.24 -7.83
C THR A 47 15.31 -4.64 -8.38
N VAL A 48 14.27 -5.48 -8.34
CA VAL A 48 14.23 -6.83 -8.91
C VAL A 48 13.04 -6.98 -9.86
N SER A 49 13.07 -7.97 -10.75
CA SER A 49 11.98 -8.21 -11.73
C SER A 49 11.04 -9.35 -11.37
N ALA A 50 11.24 -10.00 -10.22
CA ALA A 50 10.41 -11.09 -9.73
C ALA A 50 10.50 -11.15 -8.19
N ILE A 51 9.46 -11.67 -7.54
CA ILE A 51 9.51 -11.98 -6.11
C ILE A 51 10.51 -13.11 -5.86
N GLN A 52 11.46 -12.88 -4.95
CA GLN A 52 12.38 -13.92 -4.47
C GLN A 52 11.72 -14.71 -3.33
N ASP A 53 11.82 -16.04 -3.41
CA ASP A 53 11.22 -16.98 -2.46
C ASP A 53 9.72 -16.72 -2.15
N PRO A 54 8.85 -16.64 -3.16
CA PRO A 54 7.42 -16.39 -2.96
C PRO A 54 6.78 -17.51 -2.11
N PRO A 55 5.88 -17.18 -1.17
CA PRO A 55 5.10 -18.20 -0.47
C PRO A 55 4.20 -18.95 -1.45
N SER A 56 3.94 -20.23 -1.19
CA SER A 56 2.99 -20.99 -2.03
C SER A 56 1.56 -20.48 -1.83
N VAL A 57 0.71 -20.62 -2.85
CA VAL A 57 -0.73 -20.30 -2.77
C VAL A 57 -1.37 -21.01 -1.57
N LYS A 58 -1.03 -22.29 -1.36
CA LYS A 58 -1.52 -23.08 -0.22
C LYS A 58 -1.15 -22.47 1.13
N GLU A 59 0.08 -21.99 1.31
CA GLU A 59 0.51 -21.33 2.55
C GLU A 59 -0.27 -20.04 2.82
N ILE A 60 -0.50 -19.24 1.77
CA ILE A 60 -1.28 -18.01 1.86
C ILE A 60 -2.72 -18.32 2.26
N LEU A 61 -3.36 -19.30 1.62
CA LEU A 61 -4.75 -19.65 1.89
C LEU A 61 -4.95 -20.23 3.30
N ILE A 62 -4.00 -21.00 3.81
CA ILE A 62 -4.04 -21.49 5.21
C ILE A 62 -3.99 -20.29 6.16
N ALA A 63 -3.01 -19.40 5.99
CA ALA A 63 -2.85 -18.23 6.86
C ALA A 63 -4.07 -17.29 6.78
N LEU A 64 -4.62 -17.07 5.58
CA LEU A 64 -5.81 -16.25 5.38
C LEU A 64 -7.04 -16.86 6.07
N LYS A 65 -7.25 -18.18 5.97
CA LYS A 65 -8.34 -18.88 6.68
C LYS A 65 -8.24 -18.71 8.19
N ASP A 66 -7.05 -18.89 8.74
CA ASP A 66 -6.82 -18.73 10.18
C ASP A 66 -7.06 -17.27 10.63
N ALA A 67 -6.61 -16.29 9.84
CA ALA A 67 -6.84 -14.88 10.12
C ALA A 67 -8.33 -14.50 10.06
N LEU A 68 -9.08 -14.95 9.04
CA LEU A 68 -10.52 -14.70 8.90
C LEU A 68 -11.37 -15.39 9.98
N ARG A 69 -10.88 -16.49 10.58
CA ARG A 69 -11.52 -17.11 11.75
C ARG A 69 -11.25 -16.32 13.03
N THR A 70 -10.06 -15.73 13.13
CA THR A 70 -9.60 -15.00 14.32
C THR A 70 -10.21 -13.59 14.37
N HIS A 71 -10.22 -12.90 13.24
CA HIS A 71 -10.64 -11.52 13.11
C HIS A 71 -11.94 -11.45 12.32
N GLN A 72 -13.00 -10.92 12.94
CA GLN A 72 -14.31 -10.70 12.31
C GLN A 72 -14.43 -9.28 11.73
N ASN A 73 -15.45 -9.06 10.90
CA ASN A 73 -15.78 -7.77 10.28
C ASN A 73 -14.63 -7.20 9.42
N ILE A 74 -14.08 -8.05 8.55
CA ILE A 74 -13.09 -7.62 7.56
C ILE A 74 -13.82 -7.10 6.32
N ASP A 75 -13.65 -5.82 6.02
CA ASP A 75 -14.25 -5.19 4.85
C ASP A 75 -13.48 -5.56 3.57
N VAL A 76 -12.14 -5.63 3.67
CA VAL A 76 -11.28 -5.83 2.51
C VAL A 76 -10.08 -6.75 2.80
N ILE A 77 -9.82 -7.68 1.88
CA ILE A 77 -8.61 -8.49 1.82
C ILE A 77 -7.68 -7.85 0.79
N THR A 78 -6.54 -7.35 1.24
CA THR A 78 -5.63 -6.53 0.44
C THR A 78 -4.38 -7.32 0.06
N LEU A 79 -4.23 -7.63 -1.22
CA LEU A 79 -2.97 -8.12 -1.80
C LEU A 79 -1.97 -6.97 -1.85
N THR A 80 -0.82 -7.18 -1.20
CA THR A 80 0.31 -6.27 -1.18
C THR A 80 1.60 -7.09 -1.18
N ALA A 81 2.75 -6.45 -1.10
CA ALA A 81 3.99 -7.12 -0.80
C ALA A 81 4.89 -6.21 0.04
N ASN A 82 5.87 -6.80 0.70
CA ASN A 82 7.14 -6.14 0.91
C ASN A 82 7.78 -5.88 -0.47
N GLY A 83 7.26 -4.91 -1.23
CA GLY A 83 7.60 -4.67 -2.63
C GLY A 83 6.36 -4.60 -3.54
N GLU A 84 6.46 -5.13 -4.77
CA GLU A 84 5.40 -5.03 -5.78
C GLU A 84 4.64 -6.37 -5.92
N PRO A 85 3.34 -6.43 -5.54
CA PRO A 85 2.58 -7.67 -5.56
C PRO A 85 2.37 -8.25 -6.98
N THR A 86 2.35 -7.44 -8.04
CA THR A 86 2.17 -7.97 -9.40
C THR A 86 3.37 -8.79 -9.89
N LEU A 87 4.49 -8.79 -9.16
CA LEU A 87 5.64 -9.66 -9.43
C LEU A 87 5.46 -11.09 -8.89
N TYR A 88 4.36 -11.39 -8.19
CA TYR A 88 4.05 -12.71 -7.68
C TYR A 88 3.70 -13.69 -8.81
N PRO A 89 4.41 -14.84 -8.94
CA PRO A 89 4.29 -15.69 -10.12
C PRO A 89 2.94 -16.43 -10.24
N TYR A 90 2.21 -16.59 -9.14
CA TYR A 90 0.94 -17.33 -9.09
C TYR A 90 -0.26 -16.40 -8.84
N LEU A 91 -0.16 -15.12 -9.27
CA LEU A 91 -1.16 -14.09 -8.95
C LEU A 91 -2.58 -14.45 -9.38
N GLN A 92 -2.77 -14.95 -10.61
CA GLN A 92 -4.08 -15.36 -11.11
C GLN A 92 -4.71 -16.47 -10.26
N GLU A 93 -3.95 -17.54 -10.01
CA GLU A 93 -4.40 -18.67 -9.18
C GLU A 93 -4.79 -18.20 -7.78
N LEU A 94 -3.94 -17.38 -7.17
CA LEU A 94 -4.17 -16.85 -5.83
C LEU A 94 -5.46 -16.00 -5.76
N ILE A 95 -5.66 -15.09 -6.71
CA ILE A 95 -6.85 -14.22 -6.73
C ILE A 95 -8.12 -15.07 -6.86
N ASN A 96 -8.12 -16.06 -7.74
CA ASN A 96 -9.25 -16.98 -7.92
C ASN A 96 -9.57 -17.73 -6.61
N GLU A 97 -8.55 -18.25 -5.94
CA GLU A 97 -8.71 -18.97 -4.67
C GLU A 97 -9.18 -18.06 -3.52
N ILE A 98 -8.67 -16.82 -3.45
CA ILE A 98 -9.15 -15.82 -2.47
C ILE A 98 -10.62 -15.48 -2.74
N ASN A 99 -11.02 -15.30 -4.00
CA ASN A 99 -12.41 -15.00 -4.36
C ASN A 99 -13.38 -16.11 -3.92
N ASN A 100 -12.95 -17.38 -3.95
CA ASN A 100 -13.73 -18.50 -3.43
C ASN A 100 -13.84 -18.50 -1.90
N LEU A 101 -12.93 -17.83 -1.19
CA LEU A 101 -12.83 -17.85 0.26
C LEU A 101 -13.37 -16.59 0.95
N LYS A 102 -13.29 -15.43 0.30
CA LYS A 102 -13.42 -14.09 0.92
C LYS A 102 -14.77 -13.79 1.58
N GLY A 103 -15.81 -14.57 1.27
CA GLY A 103 -17.16 -14.33 1.74
C GLY A 103 -17.69 -12.97 1.27
N SER A 104 -18.13 -12.14 2.21
CA SER A 104 -18.61 -10.77 1.92
C SER A 104 -17.49 -9.74 1.77
N SER A 105 -16.24 -10.08 2.13
CA SER A 105 -15.11 -9.15 2.04
C SER A 105 -14.79 -8.83 0.58
N LYS A 106 -14.32 -7.61 0.31
CA LYS A 106 -13.82 -7.21 -1.00
C LYS A 106 -12.36 -7.62 -1.19
N THR A 107 -11.93 -7.86 -2.43
CA THR A 107 -10.50 -8.01 -2.77
C THR A 107 -9.93 -6.70 -3.32
N LEU A 108 -8.76 -6.32 -2.80
CA LEU A 108 -8.02 -5.12 -3.21
C LEU A 108 -6.58 -5.50 -3.53
N ILE A 109 -5.98 -4.86 -4.54
CA ILE A 109 -4.52 -4.84 -4.70
C ILE A 109 -4.00 -3.40 -4.63
N LEU A 110 -2.85 -3.22 -3.99
CA LEU A 110 -2.07 -1.99 -4.01
C LEU A 110 -0.84 -2.19 -4.90
N SER A 111 -0.74 -1.49 -6.01
CA SER A 111 0.33 -1.70 -7.00
C SER A 111 0.93 -0.38 -7.47
N ASN A 112 2.21 -0.40 -7.84
CA ASN A 112 2.89 0.70 -8.53
C ASN A 112 2.44 0.88 -9.99
N GLY A 113 1.53 0.02 -10.47
CA GLY A 113 0.87 0.15 -11.77
C GLY A 113 1.65 -0.43 -12.95
N SER A 114 2.96 -0.69 -12.81
CA SER A 114 3.78 -1.19 -13.91
C SER A 114 3.38 -2.57 -14.42
N GLY A 115 2.76 -3.41 -13.58
CA GLY A 115 2.27 -4.73 -13.97
C GLY A 115 1.20 -4.70 -15.05
N VAL A 116 0.44 -3.60 -15.18
CA VAL A 116 -0.65 -3.47 -16.16
C VAL A 116 -0.16 -3.41 -17.61
N CYS A 117 1.15 -3.26 -17.83
CA CYS A 117 1.77 -3.39 -19.15
C CYS A 117 1.84 -4.85 -19.63
N GLU A 118 1.66 -5.83 -18.73
CA GLU A 118 1.74 -7.26 -19.04
C GLU A 118 0.32 -7.86 -19.17
N PRO A 119 -0.09 -8.40 -20.34
CA PRO A 119 -1.44 -8.91 -20.54
C PRO A 119 -1.88 -9.95 -19.50
N LYS A 120 -0.97 -10.86 -19.10
CA LYS A 120 -1.27 -11.88 -18.09
C LYS A 120 -1.62 -11.30 -16.71
N ILE A 121 -1.03 -10.14 -16.38
CA ILE A 121 -1.29 -9.47 -15.11
C ILE A 121 -2.64 -8.76 -15.21
N CYS A 122 -2.94 -8.11 -16.34
CA CYS A 122 -4.27 -7.53 -16.58
C CYS A 122 -5.40 -8.54 -16.39
N GLU A 123 -5.27 -9.76 -16.92
CA GLU A 123 -6.28 -10.81 -16.71
C GLU A 123 -6.44 -11.17 -15.22
N ALA A 124 -5.34 -11.28 -14.48
CA ALA A 124 -5.40 -11.54 -13.03
C ALA A 124 -6.05 -10.39 -12.26
N LEU A 125 -5.73 -9.15 -12.62
CA LEU A 125 -6.27 -7.95 -11.97
C LEU A 125 -7.77 -7.76 -12.22
N LYS A 126 -8.30 -8.25 -13.36
CA LYS A 126 -9.73 -8.14 -13.69
C LYS A 126 -10.64 -8.91 -12.75
N GLU A 127 -10.11 -9.91 -12.05
CA GLU A 127 -10.85 -10.73 -11.09
C GLU A 127 -10.93 -10.09 -9.68
N LEU A 128 -10.36 -8.90 -9.47
CA LEU A 128 -10.42 -8.19 -8.20
C LEU A 128 -11.64 -7.27 -8.11
N ASP A 129 -12.15 -7.02 -6.90
CA ASP A 129 -13.18 -6.00 -6.70
C ASP A 129 -12.62 -4.58 -6.87
N ILE A 130 -11.39 -4.35 -6.37
CA ILE A 130 -10.75 -3.03 -6.33
C ILE A 130 -9.29 -3.16 -6.78
N VAL A 131 -8.87 -2.28 -7.67
CA VAL A 131 -7.46 -2.13 -8.06
C VAL A 131 -7.03 -0.72 -7.76
N LYS A 132 -5.96 -0.57 -6.98
CA LYS A 132 -5.38 0.74 -6.69
C LYS A 132 -3.97 0.85 -7.25
N PHE A 133 -3.80 1.76 -8.20
CA PHE A 133 -2.49 2.04 -8.80
C PHE A 133 -1.89 3.34 -8.29
N SER A 134 -0.57 3.35 -8.11
CA SER A 134 0.19 4.58 -7.85
C SER A 134 0.58 5.25 -9.17
N LEU A 135 0.38 6.58 -9.24
CA LEU A 135 0.82 7.41 -10.35
C LEU A 135 1.27 8.77 -9.79
N ASP A 136 2.48 8.82 -9.24
CA ASP A 136 2.96 10.02 -8.53
C ASP A 136 3.36 11.17 -9.44
N SER A 137 3.61 10.89 -10.73
CA SER A 137 3.97 11.90 -11.72
C SER A 137 3.62 11.40 -13.11
N ALA A 138 3.02 12.25 -13.94
CA ALA A 138 2.89 12.01 -15.39
C ALA A 138 4.08 12.56 -16.19
N VAL A 139 5.01 13.26 -15.54
CA VAL A 139 6.25 13.76 -16.14
C VAL A 139 7.37 12.74 -15.95
N GLN A 140 7.94 12.26 -17.05
CA GLN A 140 8.92 11.15 -17.02
C GLN A 140 10.16 11.43 -16.17
N SER A 141 10.66 12.67 -16.17
CA SER A 141 11.84 13.06 -15.40
C SER A 141 11.57 13.08 -13.88
N THR A 142 10.37 13.48 -13.47
CA THR A 142 9.92 13.47 -12.07
C THR A 142 9.59 12.05 -11.61
N PHE A 143 8.91 11.26 -12.46
CA PHE A 143 8.65 9.83 -12.24
C PHE A 143 9.94 9.04 -11.97
N LYS A 144 10.98 9.22 -12.81
CA LYS A 144 12.30 8.58 -12.57
C LYS A 144 12.94 8.96 -11.23
N LYS A 145 12.73 10.19 -10.75
CA LYS A 145 13.32 10.68 -9.49
C LYS A 145 12.58 10.17 -8.26
N ILE A 146 11.25 10.10 -8.32
CA ILE A 146 10.39 9.67 -7.21
C ILE A 146 10.38 8.15 -7.12
N ASP A 147 9.99 7.46 -8.20
CA ASP A 147 9.70 6.03 -8.20
C ASP A 147 10.94 5.13 -8.30
N ARG A 148 12.05 5.69 -8.82
CA ARG A 148 13.36 5.03 -8.99
C ARG A 148 13.23 3.59 -9.54
N ASN A 149 12.48 3.46 -10.62
CA ASN A 149 12.22 2.19 -11.27
C ASN A 149 13.43 1.65 -12.05
N LYS A 150 13.35 0.37 -12.46
CA LYS A 150 14.30 -0.24 -13.39
C LYS A 150 14.31 0.52 -14.72
N SER A 151 15.49 0.73 -15.30
CA SER A 151 15.66 1.39 -16.60
C SER A 151 14.72 0.81 -17.68
N GLY A 152 14.01 1.69 -18.41
CA GLY A 152 13.15 1.33 -19.54
C GLY A 152 11.66 1.42 -19.27
N ILE A 153 11.23 1.69 -18.02
CA ILE A 153 9.82 1.94 -17.71
C ILE A 153 9.47 3.40 -18.01
N GLU A 154 8.59 3.60 -18.99
CA GLU A 154 8.13 4.91 -19.43
C GLU A 154 6.70 5.17 -18.95
N VAL A 155 6.50 6.27 -18.23
CA VAL A 155 5.22 6.57 -17.54
C VAL A 155 4.07 6.76 -18.52
N GLY A 156 4.35 7.28 -19.71
CA GLY A 156 3.35 7.40 -20.78
C GLY A 156 2.81 6.03 -21.22
N GLU A 157 3.64 4.98 -21.21
CA GLU A 157 3.18 3.63 -21.55
C GLU A 157 2.36 3.01 -20.41
N ILE A 158 2.74 3.29 -19.16
CA ILE A 158 1.92 2.92 -17.98
C ILE A 158 0.54 3.59 -18.06
N ILE A 159 0.48 4.89 -18.33
CA ILE A 159 -0.78 5.65 -18.42
C ILE A 159 -1.70 5.05 -19.50
N LYS A 160 -1.18 4.79 -20.70
CA LYS A 160 -1.94 4.14 -21.78
C LYS A 160 -2.43 2.75 -21.38
N ALA A 161 -1.58 1.96 -20.72
CA ALA A 161 -1.93 0.61 -20.28
C ALA A 161 -3.01 0.64 -19.18
N MET A 162 -2.93 1.58 -18.22
CA MET A 162 -3.98 1.83 -17.23
C MET A 162 -5.29 2.25 -17.89
N ALA A 163 -5.26 3.15 -18.87
CA ALA A 163 -6.45 3.60 -19.60
C ALA A 163 -7.10 2.46 -20.40
N LYS A 164 -6.30 1.57 -20.99
CA LYS A 164 -6.80 0.35 -21.63
C LYS A 164 -7.43 -0.60 -20.61
N PHE A 165 -6.71 -0.89 -19.52
CA PHE A 165 -7.20 -1.75 -18.44
C PHE A 165 -8.53 -1.25 -17.87
N ARG A 166 -8.66 0.05 -17.62
CA ARG A 166 -9.89 0.66 -17.09
C ARG A 166 -11.13 0.34 -17.94
N LYS A 167 -11.00 0.28 -19.27
CA LYS A 167 -12.12 -0.02 -20.18
C LYS A 167 -12.63 -1.46 -20.06
N GLU A 168 -11.76 -2.36 -19.64
CA GLU A 168 -12.03 -3.80 -19.55
C GLU A 168 -12.28 -4.25 -18.10
N PHE A 169 -11.90 -3.43 -17.12
CA PHE A 169 -12.06 -3.73 -15.70
C PHE A 169 -13.46 -3.37 -15.18
N ALA A 170 -14.18 -4.38 -14.68
CA ALA A 170 -15.52 -4.22 -14.13
C ALA A 170 -15.55 -3.73 -12.67
N GLY A 171 -14.43 -3.87 -11.95
CA GLY A 171 -14.31 -3.41 -10.56
C GLY A 171 -13.96 -1.93 -10.43
N GLU A 172 -13.63 -1.52 -9.21
CA GLU A 172 -13.31 -0.14 -8.87
C GLU A 172 -11.82 0.15 -9.07
N LEU A 173 -11.48 0.87 -10.14
CA LEU A 173 -10.14 1.44 -10.31
C LEU A 173 -9.97 2.74 -9.49
N VAL A 174 -8.96 2.77 -8.62
CA VAL A 174 -8.53 3.94 -7.84
C VAL A 174 -7.10 4.32 -8.22
N LEU A 175 -6.81 5.60 -8.39
CA LEU A 175 -5.42 6.08 -8.47
C LEU A 175 -4.96 6.68 -7.16
N GLU A 176 -3.68 6.50 -6.82
CA GLU A 176 -2.98 7.17 -5.74
C GLU A 176 -1.96 8.15 -6.29
N ILE A 177 -1.94 9.35 -5.70
CA ILE A 177 -0.85 10.30 -5.87
C ILE A 177 -0.29 10.59 -4.48
N LEU A 178 0.98 10.26 -4.27
CA LEU A 178 1.72 10.69 -3.08
C LEU A 178 2.60 11.90 -3.40
N VAL A 179 2.26 13.04 -2.82
CA VAL A 179 3.00 14.29 -3.02
C VAL A 179 4.24 14.32 -2.14
N VAL A 180 5.41 14.49 -2.75
CA VAL A 180 6.73 14.61 -2.12
C VAL A 180 7.26 16.02 -2.35
N ALA A 181 7.57 16.71 -1.26
CA ALA A 181 8.04 18.10 -1.30
C ALA A 181 9.32 18.25 -2.15
N GLY A 182 9.31 19.22 -3.07
CA GLY A 182 10.40 19.49 -3.99
C GLY A 182 10.49 18.57 -5.23
N PHE A 183 9.58 17.59 -5.37
CA PHE A 183 9.53 16.70 -6.53
C PHE A 183 8.29 16.95 -7.40
N ASN A 184 7.12 16.48 -6.96
CA ASN A 184 5.85 16.57 -7.68
C ASN A 184 4.88 17.60 -7.07
N ASP A 185 5.36 18.53 -6.24
CA ASP A 185 4.55 19.52 -5.51
C ASP A 185 4.30 20.82 -6.29
N LYS A 186 4.40 20.78 -7.61
CA LYS A 186 4.23 21.94 -8.51
C LYS A 186 2.92 21.84 -9.28
N LYS A 187 2.32 23.00 -9.57
CA LYS A 187 1.09 23.09 -10.38
C LYS A 187 1.25 22.39 -11.74
N SER A 188 2.38 22.57 -12.42
CA SER A 188 2.66 21.94 -13.72
C SER A 188 2.69 20.41 -13.67
N GLU A 189 3.11 19.81 -12.55
CA GLU A 189 3.07 18.35 -12.36
C GLU A 189 1.63 17.86 -12.25
N PHE A 190 0.81 18.61 -11.52
CA PHE A 190 -0.61 18.32 -11.36
C PHE A 190 -1.45 18.59 -12.62
N GLU A 191 -1.07 19.56 -13.44
CA GLU A 191 -1.65 19.74 -14.79
C GLU A 191 -1.37 18.51 -15.67
N ALA A 192 -0.14 17.98 -15.63
CA ALA A 192 0.22 16.76 -16.36
C ALA A 192 -0.53 15.53 -15.81
N LEU A 193 -0.60 15.39 -14.49
CA LEU A 193 -1.38 14.33 -13.83
C LEU A 193 -2.87 14.43 -14.17
N ASN A 194 -3.44 15.63 -14.21
CA ASN A 194 -4.84 15.82 -14.59
C ASN A 194 -5.13 15.33 -16.01
N MET A 195 -4.23 15.59 -16.96
CA MET A 195 -4.36 15.04 -18.33
C MET A 195 -4.33 13.50 -18.32
N ALA A 196 -3.37 12.91 -17.61
CA ALA A 196 -3.26 11.45 -17.49
C ALA A 196 -4.47 10.82 -16.78
N ILE A 197 -4.97 11.43 -15.71
CA ILE A 197 -6.14 10.99 -14.97
C ILE A 197 -7.38 11.00 -15.86
N ASN A 198 -7.58 12.06 -16.66
CA ASN A 198 -8.71 12.15 -17.59
C ASN A 198 -8.60 11.13 -18.73
N GLU A 199 -7.39 10.78 -19.17
CA GLU A 199 -7.17 9.67 -20.11
C GLU A 199 -7.51 8.31 -19.48
N ILE A 200 -7.10 8.08 -18.23
CA ILE A 200 -7.32 6.82 -17.52
C ILE A 200 -8.78 6.67 -17.10
N ALA A 201 -9.44 7.74 -16.66
CA ALA A 201 -10.80 7.78 -16.11
C ALA A 201 -11.05 6.79 -14.93
N PRO A 202 -10.27 6.87 -13.83
CA PRO A 202 -10.52 6.05 -12.64
C PRO A 202 -11.82 6.45 -11.94
N HIS A 203 -12.30 5.61 -11.01
CA HIS A 203 -13.48 5.94 -10.19
C HIS A 203 -13.21 7.06 -9.20
N ARG A 204 -11.98 7.16 -8.71
CA ARG A 204 -11.50 8.29 -7.91
C ARG A 204 -9.99 8.38 -7.90
N VAL A 205 -9.48 9.52 -7.43
CA VAL A 205 -8.07 9.74 -7.10
C VAL A 205 -7.94 10.00 -5.61
N ASP A 206 -7.12 9.20 -4.94
CA ASP A 206 -6.68 9.45 -3.56
C ASP A 206 -5.37 10.25 -3.60
N ILE A 207 -5.35 11.44 -3.00
CA ILE A 207 -4.16 12.28 -2.89
C ILE A 207 -3.68 12.27 -1.44
N GLY A 208 -2.42 11.95 -1.25
CA GLY A 208 -1.75 11.99 0.05
C GLY A 208 -0.39 12.67 -0.03
N THR A 209 0.31 12.70 1.09
CA THR A 209 1.72 13.13 1.16
C THR A 209 2.49 12.20 2.07
N VAL A 210 3.82 12.33 2.12
CA VAL A 210 4.67 11.57 3.04
C VAL A 210 4.30 11.93 4.48
N ASP A 211 3.49 11.07 5.08
CA ASP A 211 2.93 11.24 6.42
C ASP A 211 3.37 10.12 7.37
N ARG A 212 4.25 9.22 6.92
CA ARG A 212 4.91 8.16 7.73
C ARG A 212 6.41 8.17 7.43
N PRO A 213 7.26 7.68 8.36
CA PRO A 213 8.71 7.69 8.17
C PRO A 213 9.16 6.91 6.91
N PRO A 214 9.66 7.57 5.86
CA PRO A 214 10.09 6.91 4.62
C PRO A 214 11.48 6.27 4.76
N ALA A 215 11.85 5.42 3.78
CA ALA A 215 13.20 4.84 3.68
C ALA A 215 14.29 5.85 3.33
N TYR A 216 13.96 6.89 2.58
CA TYR A 216 14.90 7.93 2.14
C TYR A 216 14.53 9.28 2.76
N ASN A 217 15.51 10.18 2.87
CA ASN A 217 15.30 11.50 3.46
C ASN A 217 14.50 12.43 2.53
N VAL A 218 13.18 12.21 2.49
CA VAL A 218 12.20 13.05 1.80
C VAL A 218 11.13 13.52 2.78
N LYS A 219 10.44 14.59 2.42
CA LYS A 219 9.42 15.22 3.26
C LYS A 219 8.10 15.32 2.52
N GLY A 220 7.02 15.29 3.29
CA GLY A 220 5.70 15.63 2.80
C GLY A 220 5.53 17.14 2.66
N VAL A 221 4.44 17.53 2.01
CA VAL A 221 3.95 18.90 1.97
C VAL A 221 2.91 19.11 3.07
N ASP A 222 2.53 20.36 3.36
CA ASP A 222 1.44 20.65 4.30
C ASP A 222 0.04 20.44 3.68
N ALA A 223 -0.98 20.47 4.54
CA ALA A 223 -2.37 20.26 4.12
C ALA A 223 -2.87 21.32 3.14
N LYS A 224 -2.46 22.58 3.31
CA LYS A 224 -2.85 23.68 2.41
C LYS A 224 -2.31 23.43 1.01
N LYS A 225 -1.06 23.01 0.91
CA LYS A 225 -0.41 22.66 -0.35
C LYS A 225 -1.09 21.47 -1.04
N LEU A 226 -1.51 20.46 -0.28
CA LEU A 226 -2.30 19.34 -0.83
C LEU A 226 -3.64 19.81 -1.38
N GLU A 227 -4.34 20.68 -0.67
CA GLU A 227 -5.62 21.26 -1.11
C GLU A 227 -5.44 22.08 -2.40
N GLU A 228 -4.43 22.96 -2.46
CA GLU A 228 -4.08 23.75 -3.65
C GLU A 228 -3.76 22.87 -4.88
N LEU A 229 -3.07 21.74 -4.67
CA LEU A 229 -2.73 20.81 -5.75
C LEU A 229 -3.94 19.97 -6.18
N ALA A 230 -4.77 19.54 -5.23
CA ALA A 230 -5.99 18.78 -5.50
C ALA A 230 -6.99 19.57 -6.37
N GLU A 231 -7.05 20.89 -6.23
CA GLU A 231 -7.88 21.78 -7.07
C GLU A 231 -7.52 21.73 -8.57
N GLN A 232 -6.33 21.24 -8.92
CA GLN A 232 -5.91 21.09 -10.31
C GLN A 232 -6.49 19.84 -10.99
N ILE A 233 -7.02 18.89 -10.20
CA ILE A 233 -7.62 17.67 -10.72
C ILE A 233 -9.10 17.89 -10.94
N SER A 234 -9.55 17.57 -12.16
CA SER A 234 -10.94 17.68 -12.58
C SER A 234 -11.36 16.45 -13.37
N GLY A 235 -12.68 16.23 -13.50
CA GLY A 235 -13.26 15.10 -14.25
C GLY A 235 -13.47 13.83 -13.43
N VAL A 236 -12.84 13.71 -12.25
CA VAL A 236 -13.03 12.58 -11.32
C VAL A 236 -13.12 13.05 -9.87
N PRO A 237 -13.79 12.29 -8.98
CA PRO A 237 -13.77 12.56 -7.54
C PRO A 237 -12.35 12.50 -6.97
N VAL A 238 -12.02 13.48 -6.13
CA VAL A 238 -10.73 13.57 -5.44
C VAL A 238 -10.94 13.41 -3.94
N ASN A 239 -10.14 12.53 -3.34
CA ASN A 239 -10.12 12.28 -1.90
C ASN A 239 -8.75 12.65 -1.33
N ILE A 240 -8.67 13.70 -0.51
CA ILE A 240 -7.44 14.02 0.23
C ILE A 240 -7.39 13.11 1.47
N VAL A 241 -6.44 12.19 1.48
CA VAL A 241 -6.38 11.13 2.50
C VAL A 241 -6.08 11.73 3.87
N LYS A 242 -7.05 11.60 4.80
CA LYS A 242 -6.95 11.98 6.22
C LYS A 242 -7.16 10.75 7.10
N ALA A 243 -6.69 10.77 8.35
CA ALA A 243 -6.93 9.67 9.28
C ALA A 243 -8.38 9.70 9.81
N HIS A 244 -9.01 8.53 9.97
CA HIS A 244 -10.35 8.38 10.54
C HIS A 244 -10.29 7.68 11.90
N LYS A 245 -11.16 8.10 12.84
CA LYS A 245 -11.42 7.42 14.11
C LYS A 245 -12.38 6.25 13.90
N ILE A 246 -12.16 5.14 14.61
CA ILE A 246 -13.09 4.00 14.70
C ILE A 246 -13.34 3.68 16.19
N GLU A 247 -14.53 3.15 16.51
CA GLU A 247 -14.95 2.81 17.87
C GLU A 247 -14.47 1.42 18.34
N GLN A 248 -14.17 0.51 17.41
CA GLN A 248 -13.75 -0.87 17.69
C GLN A 248 -12.23 -1.00 17.84
N LYS A 249 -11.80 -1.63 18.95
CA LYS A 249 -10.40 -1.97 19.25
C LYS A 249 -10.13 -3.46 19.00
N TYR A 250 -8.94 -3.76 18.50
CA TYR A 250 -8.49 -5.12 18.19
C TYR A 250 -7.37 -5.55 19.13
N ASN A 251 -7.40 -6.83 19.50
CA ASN A 251 -6.33 -7.46 20.24
C ASN A 251 -5.34 -8.12 19.29
N PHE A 252 -4.07 -7.76 19.41
CA PHE A 252 -2.97 -8.29 18.60
C PHE A 252 -2.00 -9.08 19.48
N SER A 253 -1.48 -10.17 18.93
CA SER A 253 -0.34 -10.90 19.47
C SER A 253 0.96 -10.09 19.33
N GLU A 254 2.01 -10.51 20.06
CA GLU A 254 3.37 -9.95 19.93
C GLU A 254 3.85 -9.95 18.47
N ASP A 255 3.71 -11.08 17.78
CA ASP A 255 4.13 -11.24 16.38
C ASP A 255 3.33 -10.36 15.43
N GLU A 256 2.00 -10.25 15.60
CA GLU A 256 1.15 -9.39 14.75
C GLU A 256 1.55 -7.91 14.87
N ILE A 257 1.89 -7.44 16.08
CA ILE A 257 2.35 -6.06 16.30
C ILE A 257 3.67 -5.82 15.58
N LEU A 258 4.66 -6.70 15.75
CA LEU A 258 5.97 -6.57 15.13
C LEU A 258 5.86 -6.59 13.60
N GLU A 259 5.09 -7.52 13.06
CA GLU A 259 4.90 -7.68 11.62
C GLU A 259 4.12 -6.50 11.02
N MET A 260 3.16 -5.93 11.75
CA MET A 260 2.50 -4.68 11.35
C MET A 260 3.49 -3.52 11.29
N LEU A 261 4.28 -3.30 12.36
CA LEU A 261 5.24 -2.18 12.45
C LEU A 261 6.37 -2.28 11.44
N LYS A 262 6.77 -3.50 11.05
CA LYS A 262 7.76 -3.76 10.00
C LYS A 262 7.31 -3.23 8.63
N ARG A 263 6.01 -3.26 8.35
CA ARG A 263 5.43 -2.90 7.04
C ARG A 263 4.81 -1.50 7.04
N ARG A 264 4.28 -1.09 8.18
CA ARG A 264 3.55 0.16 8.36
C ARG A 264 3.76 0.69 9.80
N PRO A 265 4.67 1.66 10.00
CA PRO A 265 4.82 2.34 11.29
C PRO A 265 3.47 2.90 11.77
N GLN A 266 3.15 2.83 13.06
CA GLN A 266 1.84 3.26 13.59
C GLN A 266 1.95 4.55 14.41
N THR A 267 1.02 5.49 14.26
CA THR A 267 0.99 6.70 15.12
C THR A 267 0.55 6.33 16.54
N ILE A 268 0.91 7.16 17.53
CA ILE A 268 0.35 7.06 18.88
C ILE A 268 -1.19 7.11 18.83
N ALA A 269 -1.77 8.02 18.06
CA ALA A 269 -3.23 8.10 17.91
C ALA A 269 -3.83 6.81 17.35
N ASN A 270 -3.22 6.20 16.31
CA ASN A 270 -3.73 4.95 15.74
C ASN A 270 -3.65 3.79 16.74
N VAL A 271 -2.59 3.71 17.54
CA VAL A 271 -2.51 2.72 18.62
C VAL A 271 -3.59 2.98 19.67
N GLU A 272 -3.77 4.22 20.11
CA GLU A 272 -4.75 4.55 21.14
C GLU A 272 -6.19 4.23 20.72
N GLU A 273 -6.50 4.48 19.46
CA GLU A 273 -7.84 4.30 18.87
C GLU A 273 -8.14 2.84 18.51
N ASN A 274 -7.17 2.09 18.00
CA ASN A 274 -7.44 0.77 17.38
C ASN A 274 -6.91 -0.43 18.18
N PHE A 275 -6.00 -0.24 19.14
CA PHE A 275 -5.41 -1.36 19.89
C PHE A 275 -6.16 -1.60 21.20
N SER A 276 -6.32 -2.87 21.57
CA SER A 276 -6.77 -3.27 22.91
C SER A 276 -5.76 -2.86 23.97
N ASP A 277 -6.18 -2.77 25.23
CA ASP A 277 -5.29 -2.38 26.33
C ASP A 277 -4.14 -3.37 26.53
N SER A 278 -4.38 -4.67 26.33
CA SER A 278 -3.34 -5.71 26.31
C SER A 278 -2.30 -5.46 25.21
N SER A 279 -2.74 -5.11 23.99
CA SER A 279 -1.84 -4.84 22.87
C SER A 279 -1.01 -3.58 23.11
N LYS A 280 -1.59 -2.56 23.78
CA LYS A 280 -0.86 -1.36 24.21
C LYS A 280 0.21 -1.67 25.26
N GLN A 281 -0.09 -2.55 26.22
CA GLN A 281 0.90 -3.00 27.22
C GLN A 281 2.06 -3.74 26.56
N THR A 282 1.77 -4.63 25.61
CA THR A 282 2.79 -5.30 24.80
C THR A 282 3.68 -4.31 24.06
N LEU A 283 3.07 -3.31 23.39
CA LEU A 283 3.84 -2.29 22.67
C LEU A 283 4.68 -1.41 23.60
N ALA A 284 4.18 -1.10 24.81
CA ALA A 284 4.94 -0.39 25.83
C ALA A 284 6.15 -1.21 26.32
N LYS A 285 6.01 -2.53 26.46
CA LYS A 285 7.12 -3.44 26.75
C LYS A 285 8.15 -3.44 25.63
N PHE A 286 7.73 -3.49 24.36
CA PHE A 286 8.67 -3.38 23.23
C PHE A 286 9.43 -2.05 23.17
N LEU A 287 8.83 -0.94 23.61
CA LEU A 287 9.55 0.33 23.78
C LEU A 287 10.60 0.26 24.90
N GLN A 288 10.29 -0.40 26.03
CA GLN A 288 11.22 -0.57 27.15
C GLN A 288 12.39 -1.48 26.79
N ASP A 289 12.11 -2.54 26.04
CA ASP A 289 13.09 -3.54 25.60
C ASP A 289 13.90 -3.09 24.36
N ASP A 290 13.73 -1.84 23.91
CA ASP A 290 14.36 -1.23 22.72
C ASP A 290 14.11 -1.98 21.39
N VAL A 291 13.07 -2.81 21.32
CA VAL A 291 12.63 -3.51 20.10
C VAL A 291 11.94 -2.53 19.14
N VAL A 292 11.21 -1.55 19.70
CA VAL A 292 10.49 -0.50 18.98
C VAL A 292 10.98 0.86 19.48
N TYR A 293 11.01 1.87 18.61
CA TYR A 293 11.32 3.26 18.98
C TYR A 293 10.27 4.24 18.45
N LEU A 294 10.25 5.45 19.00
CA LEU A 294 9.40 6.54 18.52
C LEU A 294 10.16 7.40 17.51
N SER A 295 9.68 7.44 16.27
CA SER A 295 10.14 8.34 15.22
C SER A 295 9.21 9.54 15.13
N ASP A 296 9.75 10.76 15.18
CA ASP A 296 8.99 12.00 14.97
C ASP A 296 9.06 12.41 13.49
N VAL A 297 7.89 12.52 12.86
CA VAL A 297 7.76 13.05 11.50
C VAL A 297 6.84 14.26 11.57
N ALA A 298 7.44 15.44 11.47
CA ALA A 298 6.74 16.73 11.48
C ALA A 298 5.79 16.93 12.68
N GLY A 299 6.22 16.53 13.88
CA GLY A 299 5.47 16.68 15.13
C GLY A 299 4.51 15.52 15.44
N VAL A 300 4.43 14.52 14.56
CA VAL A 300 3.65 13.30 14.79
C VAL A 300 4.59 12.15 15.13
N LYS A 301 4.36 11.50 16.27
CA LYS A 301 5.17 10.37 16.74
C LYS A 301 4.62 9.03 16.24
N PHE A 302 5.53 8.20 15.72
CA PHE A 302 5.27 6.87 15.19
C PHE A 302 6.06 5.82 15.96
N TYR A 303 5.39 4.74 16.36
CA TYR A 303 6.06 3.49 16.68
C TYR A 303 6.66 2.91 15.41
N LYS A 304 7.96 2.62 15.44
CA LYS A 304 8.70 2.00 14.35
C LYS A 304 9.59 0.89 14.89
N LEU A 305 9.61 -0.24 14.19
CA LEU A 305 10.47 -1.37 14.54
C LEU A 305 11.94 -0.95 14.40
N ARG A 306 12.77 -1.29 15.39
CA ARG A 306 14.21 -1.09 15.31
C ARG A 306 14.78 -2.17 14.37
N ALA A 307 15.51 -1.71 13.34
CA ALA A 307 16.09 -2.58 12.32
C ALA A 307 17.33 -3.32 12.84
#